data_AF-A0A8H5S5R5-F1
#
_entry.id   AF-A0A8H5S5R5-F1
#
_cell.length_a   1.000
_cell.length_b   1.000
_cell.length_c   1.000
_cell.angle_alpha   90.00
_cell.angle_beta   90.00
_cell.angle_gamma   90.00
#
_symmetry.space_group_name_H-M   'P 1'
#
loop_
_entity.id
_entity.type
_entity.pdbx_description
1 polymer ?
#
loop_
_entity_poly.entity_id
_entity_poly.type
_entity_poly.pdbx_seq_one_letter_code
_entity_poly.pdbx_strand_id
1 'polypeptide(L)'
;MATRSAALKLDWTKVTSSLGLRGQTVASLQAFKKRNEDVRRKVQQLQEQPTTVDFSQYRSILKNQAIIDEIEKRFSAFKPVTYDVSRQLKAIDAFEAEAVKNAEATKEAVDLELKDLAATLKNIEEARPFEELTVDEVAAAEKSIDEKTDQLVSKGRWMVPGYKEKFGDLAVV
;
A
#
# COMPACT_ATOMS: atom_id res chain seq x y z
N MET A 1 -17.18 -0.34 -19.50
CA MET A 1 -16.68 -1.73 -19.58
C MET A 1 -15.29 -1.90 -18.93
N ALA A 2 -14.41 -0.88 -18.93
CA ALA A 2 -13.05 -1.00 -18.36
C ALA A 2 -12.95 -1.06 -16.82
N THR A 3 -13.92 -0.53 -16.07
CA THR A 3 -13.89 -0.53 -14.59
C THR A 3 -14.27 -1.88 -13.96
N ARG A 4 -14.95 -2.78 -14.69
CA ARG A 4 -15.29 -4.13 -14.18
C ARG A 4 -14.08 -5.07 -14.10
N SER A 5 -12.99 -4.82 -14.83
CA SER A 5 -11.85 -5.76 -14.89
C SER A 5 -10.81 -5.59 -13.78
N ALA A 6 -10.70 -4.41 -13.15
CA ALA A 6 -9.69 -4.17 -12.10
C ALA A 6 -9.96 -5.01 -10.84
N ALA A 7 -11.22 -5.12 -10.42
CA ALA A 7 -11.62 -5.95 -9.28
C ALA A 7 -11.44 -7.46 -9.51
N LEU A 8 -11.42 -7.91 -10.77
CA LEU A 8 -11.14 -9.30 -11.16
C LEU A 8 -9.63 -9.60 -11.24
N LYS A 9 -8.79 -8.58 -11.39
CA LYS A 9 -7.32 -8.71 -11.48
C LYS A 9 -6.60 -8.50 -10.14
N LEU A 10 -7.28 -8.00 -9.12
CA LEU A 10 -6.68 -7.77 -7.81
C LEU A 10 -6.58 -9.09 -7.02
N ASP A 11 -5.35 -9.56 -6.82
CA ASP A 11 -5.08 -10.70 -5.94
C ASP A 11 -5.00 -10.22 -4.49
N TRP A 12 -6.13 -10.34 -3.77
CA TRP A 12 -6.24 -9.96 -2.36
C TRP A 12 -5.23 -10.67 -1.46
N THR A 13 -4.81 -11.89 -1.81
CA THR A 13 -3.84 -12.63 -1.00
C THR A 13 -2.45 -12.02 -1.12
N LYS A 14 -2.04 -11.67 -2.34
CA LYS A 14 -0.79 -10.95 -2.59
C LYS A 14 -0.78 -9.58 -1.94
N VAL A 15 -1.86 -8.82 -1.98
CA VAL A 15 -1.94 -7.50 -1.33
C VAL A 15 -1.72 -7.61 0.18
N THR A 16 -2.29 -8.62 0.83
CA THR A 16 -2.11 -8.80 2.28
C THR A 16 -0.72 -9.33 2.66
N SER A 17 -0.12 -10.19 1.85
CA SER A 17 1.17 -10.82 2.17
C SER A 17 2.39 -9.99 1.74
N SER A 18 2.33 -9.33 0.58
CA SER A 18 3.48 -8.61 0.00
C SER A 18 3.74 -7.25 0.66
N LEU A 19 2.69 -6.55 1.10
CA LEU A 19 2.84 -5.23 1.70
C LEU A 19 3.17 -5.26 3.20
N GLY A 20 3.26 -6.46 3.81
CA GLY A 20 3.60 -6.58 5.24
C GLY A 20 2.67 -5.80 6.17
N LEU A 21 1.42 -5.57 5.74
CA LEU A 21 0.44 -4.74 6.45
C LEU A 21 0.18 -5.36 7.84
N ARG A 22 0.21 -4.55 8.90
CA ARG A 22 -0.01 -5.03 10.28
C ARG A 22 -1.21 -4.36 10.92
N GLY A 23 -1.88 -5.11 11.80
CA GLY A 23 -2.92 -4.60 12.69
C GLY A 23 -4.13 -4.01 11.98
N GLN A 24 -4.43 -2.74 12.28
CA GLN A 24 -5.67 -2.06 11.90
C GLN A 24 -5.87 -1.96 10.39
N THR A 25 -4.79 -1.81 9.62
CA THR A 25 -4.85 -1.66 8.15
C THR A 25 -5.31 -2.95 7.46
N VAL A 26 -4.91 -4.10 7.99
CA VAL A 26 -5.38 -5.42 7.50
C VAL A 26 -6.87 -5.58 7.78
N ALA A 27 -7.32 -5.21 8.97
CA ALA A 27 -8.73 -5.29 9.34
C ALA A 27 -9.60 -4.39 8.44
N SER A 28 -9.17 -3.16 8.14
CA SER A 28 -9.89 -2.27 7.22
C SER A 28 -9.94 -2.83 5.80
N LEU A 29 -8.87 -3.47 5.34
CA LEU A 29 -8.81 -4.05 3.99
C LEU A 29 -9.70 -5.29 3.87
N GLN A 30 -9.72 -6.14 4.89
CA GLN A 30 -10.65 -7.27 4.97
C GLN A 30 -12.12 -6.81 5.00
N ALA A 31 -12.43 -5.76 5.77
CA ALA A 31 -13.77 -5.18 5.80
C ALA A 31 -14.18 -4.61 4.44
N PHE A 32 -13.26 -3.95 3.74
CA PHE A 32 -13.49 -3.45 2.38
C PHE A 32 -13.75 -4.60 1.39
N LYS A 33 -12.93 -5.66 1.42
CA LYS A 33 -13.12 -6.87 0.60
C LYS A 33 -14.51 -7.47 0.82
N LYS A 34 -14.90 -7.68 2.08
CA LYS A 34 -16.22 -8.23 2.43
C LYS A 34 -17.35 -7.38 1.86
N ARG A 35 -17.30 -6.06 2.04
CA ARG A 35 -18.31 -5.13 1.49
C ARG A 35 -18.42 -5.24 -0.03
N ASN A 36 -17.30 -5.35 -0.73
CA ASN A 36 -17.29 -5.49 -2.19
C ASN A 36 -17.93 -6.82 -2.62
N GLU A 37 -17.56 -7.93 -1.98
CA GLU A 37 -18.12 -9.26 -2.28
C GLU A 37 -19.64 -9.32 -2.02
N ASP A 38 -20.09 -8.78 -0.89
CA ASP A 38 -21.51 -8.72 -0.52
C ASP A 38 -22.33 -7.92 -1.56
N VAL A 39 -21.84 -6.73 -1.95
CA VAL A 39 -22.50 -5.90 -2.98
C VAL A 39 -22.50 -6.61 -4.32
N ARG A 40 -21.38 -7.22 -4.72
CA ARG A 40 -21.27 -7.93 -6.00
C ARG A 40 -22.25 -9.10 -6.06
N ARG A 41 -22.35 -9.91 -5.01
CA ARG A 41 -23.30 -11.02 -4.91
C ARG A 41 -24.73 -10.52 -5.01
N LYS A 42 -25.07 -9.44 -4.28
CA LYS A 42 -26.42 -8.86 -4.31
C LYS A 42 -26.78 -8.32 -5.70
N VAL A 43 -25.85 -7.64 -6.37
CA VAL A 43 -26.05 -7.14 -7.74
C VAL A 43 -26.27 -8.29 -8.72
N GLN A 44 -25.50 -9.38 -8.60
CA GLN A 44 -25.68 -10.56 -9.44
C GLN A 44 -27.06 -11.20 -9.22
N GLN A 45 -27.47 -11.40 -7.96
CA GLN A 45 -28.78 -11.94 -7.63
C GLN A 45 -29.93 -11.07 -8.17
N LEU A 46 -29.80 -9.75 -8.10
CA LEU A 46 -30.81 -8.82 -8.63
C LEU A 46 -30.82 -8.79 -10.17
N GLN A 47 -29.68 -9.00 -10.83
CA GLN A 47 -29.59 -9.08 -12.29
C GLN A 47 -30.18 -10.38 -12.85
N GLU A 48 -30.13 -11.46 -12.08
CA GLU A 48 -30.71 -12.75 -12.45
C GLU A 48 -32.24 -12.79 -12.32
N GLN A 49 -32.85 -11.81 -11.62
CA GLN A 49 -34.31 -11.75 -11.50
C GLN A 49 -34.96 -11.39 -12.86
N PRO A 50 -35.98 -12.15 -13.30
CA PRO A 50 -36.67 -11.86 -14.54
C PRO A 50 -37.41 -10.52 -14.42
N THR A 51 -37.12 -9.60 -15.32
CA THR A 51 -37.75 -8.28 -15.42
C THR A 51 -38.79 -8.22 -16.54
N THR A 52 -38.97 -9.32 -17.29
CA THR A 52 -39.87 -9.41 -18.42
C THR A 52 -41.28 -9.74 -17.97
N VAL A 53 -42.25 -8.89 -18.32
CA VAL A 53 -43.68 -9.14 -18.11
C VAL A 53 -44.30 -9.54 -19.45
N ASP A 54 -44.97 -10.69 -19.51
CA ASP A 54 -45.67 -11.14 -20.71
C ASP A 54 -47.08 -10.54 -20.79
N PHE A 55 -47.19 -9.36 -21.40
CA PHE A 55 -48.48 -8.68 -21.60
C PHE A 55 -49.42 -9.44 -22.55
N SER A 56 -48.92 -10.35 -23.40
CA SER A 56 -49.76 -11.11 -24.34
C SER A 56 -50.64 -12.14 -23.64
N GLN A 57 -50.10 -12.80 -22.60
CA GLN A 57 -50.85 -13.73 -21.77
C GLN A 57 -51.93 -13.02 -20.93
N TYR A 58 -51.66 -11.80 -20.45
CA TYR A 58 -52.67 -11.04 -19.71
C TYR A 58 -53.81 -10.56 -20.59
N ARG A 59 -53.54 -10.23 -21.86
CA ARG A 59 -54.58 -9.86 -22.84
C ARG A 59 -55.54 -11.01 -23.12
N SER A 60 -55.10 -12.27 -23.10
CA SER A 60 -56.01 -13.40 -23.36
C SER A 60 -56.92 -13.75 -22.18
N ILE A 61 -56.55 -13.37 -20.95
CA ILE A 61 -57.27 -13.74 -19.72
C ILE A 61 -58.24 -12.63 -19.26
N LEU A 62 -57.83 -11.36 -19.37
CA LEU A 62 -58.61 -10.23 -18.85
C LEU A 62 -59.60 -9.71 -19.90
N LYS A 63 -60.83 -9.45 -19.46
CA LYS A 63 -61.88 -8.88 -20.33
C LYS A 63 -61.63 -7.41 -20.70
N ASN A 64 -60.89 -6.67 -19.87
CA ASN A 64 -60.63 -5.25 -20.07
C ASN A 64 -59.21 -4.99 -20.59
N GLN A 65 -59.08 -4.89 -21.91
CA GLN A 65 -57.80 -4.71 -22.61
C GLN A 65 -57.18 -3.32 -22.38
N ALA A 66 -58.01 -2.29 -22.17
CA ALA A 66 -57.54 -0.91 -22.03
C ALA A 66 -56.61 -0.72 -20.82
N ILE A 67 -56.83 -1.49 -19.76
CA ILE A 67 -55.99 -1.44 -18.55
C ILE A 67 -54.59 -2.02 -18.84
N ILE A 68 -54.52 -3.07 -19.66
CA ILE A 68 -53.24 -3.73 -19.99
C ILE A 68 -52.39 -2.79 -20.85
N ASP A 69 -53.00 -2.14 -21.84
CA ASP A 69 -52.30 -1.19 -22.70
C ASP A 69 -51.76 0.02 -21.91
N GLU A 70 -52.50 0.49 -20.90
CA GLU A 70 -52.04 1.58 -20.04
C GLU A 70 -50.86 1.16 -19.15
N ILE A 71 -50.88 -0.07 -18.60
CA ILE A 71 -49.79 -0.62 -17.79
C ILE A 71 -48.55 -0.85 -18.65
N GLU A 72 -48.68 -1.43 -19.85
CA GLU A 72 -47.56 -1.64 -20.77
C GLU A 72 -46.91 -0.31 -21.16
N LYS A 73 -47.72 0.72 -21.42
CA LYS A 73 -47.24 2.08 -21.70
C LYS A 73 -46.49 2.70 -20.53
N ARG A 74 -46.99 2.53 -19.29
CA ARG A 74 -46.30 3.04 -18.09
C ARG A 74 -45.04 2.26 -17.75
N PHE A 75 -45.05 0.94 -17.98
CA PHE A 75 -43.91 0.05 -17.74
C PHE A 75 -42.75 0.35 -18.71
N SER A 76 -43.05 0.50 -20.00
CA SER A 76 -42.06 0.86 -21.02
C SER A 76 -41.52 2.29 -20.87
N ALA A 77 -42.33 3.22 -20.37
CA ALA A 77 -41.91 4.58 -20.06
C ALA A 77 -41.10 4.70 -18.76
N PHE A 78 -41.16 3.69 -17.88
CA PHE A 78 -40.47 3.73 -16.60
C PHE A 78 -38.96 3.54 -16.79
N LYS A 79 -38.19 4.58 -16.50
CA LYS A 79 -36.73 4.50 -16.39
C LYS A 79 -36.35 4.52 -14.91
N PRO A 80 -35.57 3.55 -14.41
CA PRO A 80 -35.06 3.58 -13.05
C PRO A 80 -34.30 4.88 -12.78
N VAL A 81 -34.51 5.46 -11.60
CA VAL A 81 -33.76 6.64 -11.17
C VAL A 81 -32.29 6.25 -11.02
N THR A 82 -31.43 6.78 -11.88
CA THR A 82 -29.99 6.61 -11.78
C THR A 82 -29.43 7.57 -10.75
N TYR A 83 -28.54 7.09 -9.88
CA TYR A 83 -27.75 7.96 -9.01
C TYR A 83 -26.57 8.56 -9.79
N ASP A 84 -26.35 9.86 -9.66
CA ASP A 84 -25.16 10.50 -10.22
C ASP A 84 -23.93 10.20 -9.34
N VAL A 85 -22.99 9.47 -9.91
CA VAL A 85 -21.71 9.10 -9.30
C VAL A 85 -20.55 9.98 -9.79
N SER A 86 -20.81 10.98 -10.62
CA SER A 86 -19.78 11.82 -11.25
C SER A 86 -18.86 12.52 -10.25
N ARG A 87 -19.41 13.00 -9.12
CA ARG A 87 -18.63 13.66 -8.06
C ARG A 87 -17.69 12.68 -7.35
N GLN A 88 -18.16 11.46 -7.10
CA GLN A 88 -17.39 10.41 -6.45
C GLN A 88 -16.28 9.91 -7.38
N LEU A 89 -16.57 9.77 -8.68
CA LEU A 89 -15.56 9.41 -9.68
C LEU A 89 -14.43 10.44 -9.74
N LYS A 90 -14.75 11.74 -9.78
CA LYS A 90 -13.73 12.80 -9.73
C LYS A 90 -12.85 12.75 -8.48
N ALA A 91 -13.44 12.41 -7.32
CA ALA A 91 -12.68 12.26 -6.09
C ALA A 91 -11.76 11.02 -6.11
N ILE A 92 -12.20 9.92 -6.72
CA ILE A 92 -11.40 8.72 -6.92
C ILE A 92 -10.23 9.01 -7.87
N ASP A 93 -10.48 9.72 -8.97
CA ASP A 93 -9.44 10.07 -9.94
C ASP A 93 -8.35 10.95 -9.30
N ALA A 94 -8.74 11.91 -8.45
CA ALA A 94 -7.79 12.72 -7.69
C ALA A 94 -6.97 11.89 -6.69
N PHE A 95 -7.62 10.95 -5.99
CA PHE A 95 -6.95 10.04 -5.06
C PHE A 95 -5.98 9.11 -5.79
N GLU A 96 -6.33 8.62 -6.98
CA GLU A 96 -5.47 7.79 -7.82
C GLU A 96 -4.22 8.55 -8.26
N ALA A 97 -4.37 9.79 -8.72
CA ALA A 97 -3.23 10.62 -9.11
C ALA A 97 -2.24 10.86 -7.96
N GLU A 98 -2.74 11.13 -6.76
CA GLU A 98 -1.90 11.31 -5.57
C GLU A 98 -1.25 10.00 -5.12
N ALA A 99 -1.98 8.88 -5.16
CA ALA A 99 -1.45 7.57 -4.82
C ALA A 99 -0.32 7.14 -5.78
N VAL A 100 -0.49 7.37 -7.09
CA VAL A 100 0.54 7.08 -8.10
C VAL A 100 1.79 7.93 -7.85
N LYS A 101 1.62 9.23 -7.63
CA LYS A 101 2.75 10.13 -7.32
C LYS A 101 3.53 9.68 -6.08
N ASN A 102 2.83 9.31 -5.01
CA ASN A 102 3.47 8.83 -3.79
C ASN A 102 4.18 7.48 -3.99
N ALA A 103 3.61 6.59 -4.80
CA ALA A 103 4.22 5.31 -5.12
C ALA A 103 5.49 5.48 -5.96
N GLU A 104 5.48 6.39 -6.95
CA GLU A 104 6.64 6.74 -7.76
C GLU A 104 7.76 7.36 -6.91
N ALA A 105 7.43 8.34 -6.05
CA ALA A 105 8.41 8.94 -5.15
C ALA A 105 9.04 7.93 -4.19
N THR A 106 8.24 7.00 -3.65
CA THR A 106 8.74 5.94 -2.76
C THR A 106 9.65 4.98 -3.52
N LYS A 107 9.28 4.63 -4.76
CA LYS A 107 10.11 3.78 -5.61
C LYS A 107 11.47 4.41 -5.88
N GLU A 108 11.50 5.70 -6.25
CA GLU A 108 12.75 6.42 -6.50
C GLU A 108 13.64 6.47 -5.25
N ALA A 109 13.05 6.75 -4.08
CA ALA A 109 13.79 6.76 -2.82
C ALA A 109 14.39 5.38 -2.49
N VAL A 110 13.60 4.31 -2.61
CA VAL A 110 14.07 2.94 -2.36
C VAL A 110 15.14 2.52 -3.36
N ASP A 111 14.99 2.87 -4.64
CA ASP A 111 15.99 2.57 -5.67
C ASP A 111 17.33 3.27 -5.39
N LEU A 112 17.31 4.48 -4.79
CA LEU A 112 18.52 5.17 -4.33
C LEU A 112 19.13 4.48 -3.10
N GLU A 113 18.33 4.19 -2.08
CA GLU A 113 18.79 3.50 -0.87
C GLU A 113 19.41 2.13 -1.21
N LEU A 114 18.81 1.37 -2.13
CA LEU A 114 19.36 0.08 -2.56
C LEU A 114 20.70 0.22 -3.25
N LYS A 115 20.92 1.28 -4.04
CA LYS A 115 22.23 1.56 -4.66
C LYS A 115 23.27 1.91 -3.60
N ASP A 116 22.91 2.75 -2.64
CA ASP A 116 23.81 3.14 -1.55
C ASP A 116 24.16 1.95 -0.64
N LEU A 117 23.18 1.10 -0.32
CA LEU A 117 23.39 -0.15 0.42
C LEU A 117 24.26 -1.13 -0.36
N ALA A 118 24.05 -1.28 -1.66
CA ALA A 118 24.89 -2.13 -2.51
C ALA A 118 26.34 -1.62 -2.58
N ALA A 119 26.53 -0.30 -2.69
CA ALA A 119 27.85 0.32 -2.63
C ALA A 119 28.51 0.10 -1.25
N THR A 120 27.74 0.23 -0.17
CA THR A 120 28.21 -0.03 1.20
C THR A 120 28.62 -1.49 1.38
N LEU A 121 27.82 -2.43 0.86
CA LEU A 121 28.11 -3.86 0.91
C LEU A 121 29.40 -4.16 0.15
N LYS A 122 29.55 -3.61 -1.07
CA LYS A 122 30.78 -3.75 -1.86
C LYS A 122 31.99 -3.20 -1.10
N ASN A 123 31.85 -2.04 -0.46
CA ASN A 123 32.92 -1.46 0.37
C ASN A 123 33.29 -2.38 1.54
N ILE A 124 32.32 -3.07 2.15
CA ILE A 124 32.57 -4.04 3.23
C ILE A 124 33.29 -5.29 2.69
N GLU A 125 32.91 -5.78 1.51
CA GLU A 125 33.52 -6.97 0.90
C GLU A 125 34.95 -6.72 0.40
N GLU A 126 35.21 -5.53 -0.15
CA GLU A 126 36.54 -5.13 -0.66
C GLU A 126 37.41 -4.48 0.42
N ALA A 127 36.89 -4.25 1.63
CA ALA A 127 37.64 -3.65 2.72
C ALA A 127 38.84 -4.52 3.12
N ARG A 128 39.95 -3.86 3.44
CA ARG A 128 41.12 -4.52 4.02
C ARG A 128 40.76 -5.13 5.38
N PRO A 129 41.32 -6.31 5.74
CA PRO A 129 41.16 -6.87 7.07
C PRO A 129 41.54 -5.88 8.18
N PHE A 130 40.80 -5.93 9.30
CA PHE A 130 41.02 -5.05 10.45
C PHE A 130 42.42 -5.18 11.08
N GLU A 131 43.09 -6.32 10.90
CA GLU A 131 44.44 -6.57 11.42
C GLU A 131 45.53 -5.75 10.72
N GLU A 132 45.27 -5.30 9.49
CA GLU A 132 46.21 -4.52 8.67
C GLU A 132 45.86 -3.02 8.62
N LEU A 133 44.95 -2.58 9.49
CA LEU A 133 44.48 -1.21 9.57
C LEU A 133 45.35 -0.39 10.53
N THR A 134 45.80 0.78 10.08
CA THR A 134 46.60 1.68 10.93
C THR A 134 45.74 2.73 11.62
N VAL A 135 46.18 3.20 12.80
CA VAL A 135 45.48 4.24 13.56
C VAL A 135 45.37 5.56 12.79
N ASP A 136 46.39 5.91 12.00
CA ASP A 136 46.42 7.12 11.18
C ASP A 136 45.40 7.06 10.04
N GLU A 137 45.23 5.88 9.40
CA GLU A 137 44.19 5.66 8.39
C GLU A 137 42.78 5.80 8.99
N VAL A 138 42.57 5.33 10.22
CA VAL A 138 41.29 5.44 10.93
C VAL A 138 40.97 6.88 11.31
N ALA A 139 41.95 7.63 11.85
CA ALA A 139 41.79 9.04 12.17
C ALA A 139 41.55 9.89 10.91
N ALA A 140 42.22 9.58 9.79
CA ALA A 140 42.01 10.23 8.51
C ALA A 140 40.62 9.94 7.92
N ALA A 141 40.09 8.73 8.11
CA ALA A 141 38.77 8.33 7.61
C ALA A 141 37.63 8.96 8.42
N GLU A 142 37.77 9.08 9.74
CA GLU A 142 36.72 9.61 10.64
C GLU A 142 37.29 10.70 11.56
N LYS A 143 37.17 11.95 11.11
CA LYS A 143 37.70 13.13 11.84
C LYS A 143 37.12 13.31 13.25
N SER A 144 35.94 12.76 13.53
CA SER A 144 35.33 12.86 14.87
C SER A 144 36.13 12.12 15.95
N ILE A 145 37.04 11.22 15.56
CA ILE A 145 37.92 10.50 16.48
C ILE A 145 38.93 11.45 17.11
N ASP A 146 39.62 12.27 16.31
CA ASP A 146 40.59 13.26 16.81
C ASP A 146 39.88 14.33 17.64
N GLU A 147 38.73 14.85 17.17
CA GLU A 147 37.95 15.84 17.92
C GLU A 147 37.51 15.33 19.30
N LYS A 148 37.07 14.07 19.39
CA LYS A 148 36.69 13.46 20.68
C LYS A 148 37.90 13.22 21.56
N THR A 149 39.03 12.83 20.98
CA THR A 149 40.28 12.60 21.71
C THR A 149 40.79 13.91 22.30
N ASP A 150 40.81 14.99 21.52
CA ASP A 150 41.14 16.34 21.97
C ASP A 150 40.22 16.80 23.11
N GLN A 151 38.92 16.57 22.99
CA GLN A 151 37.96 16.91 24.06
C GLN A 151 38.18 16.11 25.34
N LEU A 152 38.59 14.84 25.25
CA LEU A 152 38.88 14.01 26.42
C LEU A 152 40.16 14.48 27.11
N VAL A 153 41.20 14.77 26.33
CA VAL A 153 42.48 15.31 26.81
C VAL A 153 42.27 16.69 27.45
N SER A 154 41.53 17.59 26.80
CA SER A 154 41.26 18.94 27.32
C SER A 154 40.45 18.92 28.63
N LYS A 155 39.63 17.88 28.83
CA LYS A 155 38.84 17.66 30.06
C LYS A 155 39.59 16.83 31.12
N GLY A 156 40.85 16.45 30.87
CA GLY A 156 41.66 15.62 31.77
C GLY A 156 41.13 14.19 31.94
N ARG A 157 40.31 13.70 31.01
CA ARG A 157 39.73 12.36 31.03
C ARG A 157 40.61 11.40 30.25
N TRP A 158 41.55 10.79 30.94
CA TRP A 158 42.51 9.83 30.37
C TRP A 158 41.95 8.41 30.21
N MET A 159 40.82 8.10 30.86
CA MET A 159 40.13 6.82 30.70
C MET A 159 38.92 6.96 29.76
N VAL A 160 38.86 6.07 28.76
CA VAL A 160 37.74 5.99 27.82
C VAL A 160 36.52 5.36 28.52
N PRO A 161 35.37 6.07 28.62
CA PRO A 161 34.18 5.52 29.25
C PRO A 161 33.71 4.22 28.59
N GLY A 162 33.39 3.20 29.39
CA GLY A 162 32.89 1.90 28.91
C GLY A 162 33.93 0.98 28.27
N TYR A 163 35.19 1.41 28.12
CA TYR A 163 36.25 0.58 27.54
C TYR A 163 36.58 -0.63 28.42
N LYS A 164 36.74 -0.41 29.73
CA LYS A 164 37.09 -1.46 30.70
C LYS A 164 36.03 -2.57 30.80
N GLU A 165 34.75 -2.25 30.60
CA GLU A 165 33.65 -3.22 30.64
C GLU A 165 33.67 -4.20 29.46
N LYS A 166 34.14 -3.75 28.29
CA LYS A 166 34.17 -4.55 27.06
C LYS A 166 35.51 -5.21 26.79
N PHE A 167 36.62 -4.54 27.11
CA PHE A 167 37.97 -4.95 26.73
C PHE A 167 38.87 -5.30 27.92
N GLY A 168 38.41 -5.08 29.16
CA GLY A 168 39.19 -5.34 30.36
C GLY A 168 40.31 -4.33 30.61
N ASP A 169 41.17 -4.65 31.57
CA ASP A 169 42.35 -3.86 31.95
C ASP A 169 43.56 -4.80 31.97
N LEU A 170 44.57 -4.51 31.17
CA LEU A 170 45.77 -5.32 31.00
C LEU A 170 46.93 -4.85 31.89
N ALA A 171 46.69 -3.87 32.78
CA ALA A 171 47.70 -3.42 33.73
C ALA A 171 48.09 -4.56 34.67
N VAL A 172 49.36 -4.97 34.61
CA VAL A 172 49.96 -5.89 35.58
C VAL A 172 50.21 -5.08 36.85
N VAL A 173 49.36 -5.27 37.85
CA VAL A 173 49.62 -4.80 39.22
C VAL A 173 50.67 -5.71 39.86
#